data_AF-A0A351GI33-F1
#
_entry.id   AF-A0A351GI33-F1
#
_cell.length_a   1.000
_cell.length_b   1.000
_cell.length_c   1.000
_cell.angle_alpha   90.00
_cell.angle_beta   90.00
_cell.angle_gamma   90.00
#
_symmetry.space_group_name_H-M   'P 1'
#
loop_
_entity.id
_entity.type
_entity.pdbx_description
1 polymer ?
#
loop_
_entity_poly.entity_id
_entity_poly.type
_entity_poly.pdbx_seq_one_letter_code
_entity_poly.pdbx_strand_id
1 'polypeptide(L)'
;MDSHITIENPGRDEVQAIFLKSALKLSKSGIMPSRGLTKTKLLKLASHITGTKYKRGANGINEAIFDLETVIDRVNNGETE
;
A
#
# COMPACT_ATOMS: atom_id res chain seq x y z
N MET A 1 11.69 -29.88 6.37
CA MET A 1 10.83 -29.26 5.34
C MET A 1 11.28 -27.82 5.24
N ASP A 2 11.77 -27.42 4.07
CA ASP A 2 12.18 -26.03 3.83
C ASP A 2 10.92 -25.25 3.43
N SER A 3 10.36 -24.48 4.38
CA SER A 3 9.14 -23.71 4.17
C SER A 3 9.49 -22.30 3.68
N HIS A 4 9.82 -22.17 2.40
CA HIS A 4 9.95 -20.85 1.77
C HIS A 4 8.60 -20.45 1.15
N ILE A 5 8.19 -19.22 1.43
CA ILE A 5 7.03 -18.59 0.79
C ILE A 5 7.57 -17.75 -0.37
N THR A 6 7.18 -18.12 -1.58
CA THR A 6 7.49 -17.35 -2.79
C THR A 6 6.30 -16.47 -3.16
N ILE A 7 6.55 -15.18 -3.36
CA ILE A 7 5.54 -14.26 -3.88
C ILE A 7 5.63 -14.29 -5.41
N GLU A 8 4.66 -14.92 -6.05
CA GLU A 8 4.56 -14.93 -7.51
C GLU A 8 4.05 -13.58 -8.01
N ASN A 9 4.75 -13.02 -9.00
CA ASN A 9 4.47 -11.71 -9.60
C ASN A 9 4.30 -10.57 -8.57
N PRO A 10 5.40 -10.11 -7.94
CA PRO A 10 5.34 -9.03 -6.94
C PRO A 10 4.91 -7.67 -7.52
N GLY A 11 4.82 -7.55 -8.85
CA GLY A 11 4.41 -6.34 -9.54
C GLY A 11 2.89 -6.11 -9.54
N ARG A 12 2.08 -7.09 -9.16
CA ARG A 12 0.61 -6.93 -9.13
C ARG A 12 0.18 -5.87 -8.13
N ASP A 13 -0.87 -5.12 -8.49
CA ASP A 13 -1.33 -3.96 -7.73
C ASP A 13 -1.75 -4.33 -6.31
N GLU A 14 -2.42 -5.46 -6.09
CA GLU A 14 -2.82 -5.88 -4.75
C GLU A 14 -1.62 -6.31 -3.88
N VAL A 15 -0.62 -6.96 -4.48
CA VAL A 15 0.62 -7.31 -3.77
C VAL A 15 1.35 -6.03 -3.36
N GLN A 16 1.50 -5.08 -4.29
CA GLN A 16 2.09 -3.78 -3.99
C GLN A 16 1.28 -3.02 -2.92
N ALA A 17 -0.06 -3.09 -2.97
CA ALA A 17 -0.95 -2.46 -2.00
C ALA A 17 -0.70 -2.96 -0.58
N ILE A 18 -0.47 -4.26 -0.38
CA ILE A 18 -0.15 -4.85 0.95
C ILE A 18 1.12 -4.24 1.53
N PHE A 19 2.20 -4.20 0.74
CA PHE A 19 3.47 -3.63 1.18
C PHE A 19 3.36 -2.13 1.44
N LEU A 20 2.68 -1.41 0.55
CA LEU A 20 2.53 0.04 0.64
C LEU A 20 1.65 0.46 1.81
N LYS A 21 0.57 -0.27 2.09
CA LYS A 21 -0.29 -0.08 3.27
C LYS A 21 0.53 -0.21 4.55
N SER A 22 1.37 -1.24 4.64
CA SER A 22 2.26 -1.46 5.79
C SER A 22 3.27 -0.33 5.95
N ALA A 23 3.89 0.11 4.85
CA ALA A 23 4.80 1.25 4.84
C ALA A 23 4.13 2.56 5.29
N LEU A 24 2.90 2.82 4.86
CA LEU A 24 2.10 3.98 5.29
C LEU A 24 1.74 3.91 6.77
N LYS A 25 1.37 2.73 7.30
CA LYS A 25 1.11 2.52 8.73
C LYS A 25 2.36 2.82 9.57
N LEU A 26 3.53 2.32 9.17
CA LEU A 26 4.79 2.64 9.84
C LEU A 26 5.09 4.15 9.79
N SER A 27 4.92 4.77 8.62
CA SER A 27 5.15 6.20 8.43
C SER A 27 4.20 7.08 9.24
N LYS A 28 2.95 6.65 9.42
CA LYS A 28 1.97 7.29 10.30
C LYS A 28 2.47 7.32 11.74
N SER A 29 3.07 6.23 12.21
CA SER A 29 3.68 6.09 13.54
C SER A 29 5.05 6.76 13.69
N GLY A 30 5.54 7.44 12.65
CA GLY A 30 6.84 8.13 12.67
C GLY A 30 8.03 7.27 12.30
N ILE A 31 7.82 6.00 11.94
CA ILE A 31 8.88 5.08 11.52
C ILE A 31 9.03 5.16 9.99
N MET A 32 10.22 5.46 9.51
CA MET A 32 10.51 5.45 8.07
C MET A 32 10.81 4.01 7.62
N PRO A 33 10.02 3.41 6.71
CA PRO A 33 10.16 2.00 6.34
C PRO A 33 11.46 1.70 5.56
N SER A 34 11.92 2.64 4.73
CA SER A 34 13.22 2.58 4.08
C SER A 34 13.72 3.98 3.76
N ARG A 35 15.04 4.14 3.67
CA ARG A 35 15.69 5.42 3.40
C ARG A 35 15.20 5.97 2.05
N GLY A 36 14.62 7.17 2.09
CA GLY A 36 14.15 7.85 0.88
C GLY A 36 12.70 7.54 0.49
N LEU A 37 11.97 6.68 1.22
CA LEU A 37 10.52 6.52 1.13
C LEU A 37 9.82 7.52 2.07
N THR A 38 9.75 8.77 1.64
CA THR A 38 9.03 9.82 2.36
C THR A 38 7.51 9.62 2.27
N LYS A 39 6.75 10.21 3.21
CA LYS A 39 5.28 10.25 3.18
C LYS A 39 4.74 10.67 1.81
N THR A 40 5.35 11.67 1.19
CA THR A 40 4.97 12.14 -0.14
C THR A 40 5.14 11.08 -1.22
N LYS A 41 6.24 10.32 -1.22
CA LYS A 41 6.45 9.27 -2.21
C LYS A 41 5.50 8.09 -1.98
N LEU A 42 5.27 7.72 -0.72
CA LEU A 42 4.32 6.67 -0.36
C LEU A 42 2.89 7.04 -0.83
N LEU A 43 2.45 8.27 -0.58
CA LEU A 43 1.16 8.76 -1.07
C LEU A 43 1.09 8.80 -2.60
N LYS A 44 2.19 9.20 -3.27
CA LYS A 44 2.25 9.17 -4.75
C LYS A 44 2.08 7.76 -5.29
N LEU A 45 2.79 6.79 -4.72
CA LEU A 45 2.66 5.37 -5.08
C LEU A 45 1.24 4.86 -4.82
N ALA A 46 0.62 5.27 -3.72
CA ALA A 46 -0.75 4.86 -3.40
C ALA A 46 -1.71 5.41 -4.45
N SER A 47 -1.55 6.68 -4.85
CA SER A 47 -2.34 7.29 -5.92
C SER A 47 -2.20 6.59 -7.27
N HIS A 48 -1.05 5.96 -7.56
CA HIS A 48 -0.88 5.18 -8.79
C HIS A 48 -1.72 3.90 -8.78
N ILE A 49 -1.85 3.25 -7.62
CA ILE A 49 -2.60 2.00 -7.46
C ILE A 49 -4.11 2.27 -7.35
N THR A 50 -4.51 3.28 -6.58
CA THR A 50 -5.93 3.52 -6.26
C THR A 50 -6.62 4.50 -7.22
N GLY A 51 -5.86 5.24 -8.03
CA GLY A 51 -6.37 6.34 -8.85
C GLY A 51 -6.74 7.62 -8.06
N THR A 52 -6.68 7.58 -6.72
CA THR A 52 -7.09 8.70 -5.85
C THR A 52 -5.92 9.65 -5.57
N LYS A 53 -6.14 10.96 -5.70
CA LYS A 53 -5.13 11.98 -5.32
C LYS A 53 -5.22 12.31 -3.82
N TYR A 54 -4.22 11.87 -3.05
CA TYR A 54 -4.19 12.10 -1.61
C TYR A 54 -3.56 13.44 -1.22
N LYS A 55 -4.14 14.08 -0.21
CA LYS A 55 -3.55 15.27 0.42
C LYS A 55 -2.34 14.89 1.28
N ARG A 56 -1.36 15.78 1.37
CA ARG A 56 -0.24 15.63 2.31
C ARG A 56 -0.73 15.90 3.73
N GLY A 57 -0.62 14.93 4.63
CA GLY A 57 -1.01 15.08 6.03
C GLY A 57 -1.55 13.78 6.61
N ALA A 58 -1.97 13.81 7.89
CA ALA A 58 -2.50 12.63 8.57
C ALA A 58 -3.78 12.09 7.89
N ASN A 59 -4.68 12.97 7.44
CA ASN A 59 -5.93 12.57 6.80
C ASN A 59 -5.69 11.84 5.48
N GLY A 60 -4.82 12.36 4.60
CA GLY A 60 -4.50 11.68 3.35
C GLY A 60 -3.73 10.36 3.52
N ILE A 61 -2.98 10.19 4.61
CA ILE A 61 -2.38 8.89 4.96
C ILE A 61 -3.46 7.88 5.36
N ASN A 62 -4.45 8.30 6.14
CA ASN A 62 -5.55 7.42 6.54
C ASN A 62 -6.42 7.03 5.34
N GLU A 63 -6.76 7.99 4.48
CA GLU A 63 -7.47 7.76 3.22
C GLU A 63 -6.72 6.75 2.34
N ALA A 64 -5.42 6.96 2.13
CA ALA A 64 -4.59 6.04 1.35
C ALA A 64 -4.54 4.63 1.95
N ILE A 65 -4.45 4.50 3.28
CA ILE A 65 -4.47 3.19 3.94
C ILE A 65 -5.81 2.47 3.72
N PHE A 66 -6.92 3.21 3.77
CA PHE A 66 -8.27 2.67 3.59
C PHE A 66 -8.51 2.23 2.14
N ASP A 67 -8.15 3.06 1.17
CA ASP A 67 -8.33 2.75 -0.25
C ASP A 67 -7.46 1.55 -0.68
N LEU A 68 -6.21 1.48 -0.21
CA LEU A 68 -5.35 0.32 -0.46
C LEU A 68 -5.91 -0.96 0.15
N GLU A 69 -6.60 -0.88 1.29
CA GLU A 69 -7.30 -2.03 1.85
C GLU A 69 -8.45 -2.48 0.94
N THR A 70 -9.19 -1.53 0.38
CA THR A 70 -10.28 -1.85 -0.57
C THR A 70 -9.75 -2.58 -1.81
N VAL A 71 -8.57 -2.21 -2.32
CA VAL A 71 -7.91 -2.93 -3.43
C VAL A 71 -7.58 -4.37 -3.05
N ILE A 72 -7.06 -4.59 -1.84
CA ILE A 72 -6.72 -5.92 -1.34
C ILE A 72 -7.98 -6.77 -1.16
N ASP A 73 -9.03 -6.18 -0.58
CA ASP A 73 -10.29 -6.86 -0.28
C ASP A 73 -11.03 -7.29 -1.55
N ARG A 74 -11.04 -6.46 -2.62
CA ARG A 74 -11.62 -6.83 -3.91
C ARG A 74 -11.04 -8.15 -4.43
N VAL A 75 -9.71 -8.28 -4.40
CA VAL A 75 -9.05 -9.51 -4.86
C VAL A 75 -9.37 -10.69 -3.95
N ASN A 76 -9.39 -10.49 -2.63
CA ASN A 76 -9.75 -11.56 -1.68
C ASN A 76 -11.20 -12.04 -1.84
N ASN A 77 -12.10 -11.15 -2.23
CA ASN A 77 -13.52 -11.45 -2.46
C ASN A 77 -13.80 -11.99 -3.87
N GLY A 78 -12.77 -12.13 -4.72
CA GLY A 78 -12.91 -12.64 -6.09
C GLY A 78 -13.52 -11.63 -7.07
N GLU A 79 -13.54 -10.35 -6.72
CA GLU A 79 -13.96 -9.26 -7.60
C GLU A 79 -12.76 -8.86 -8.47
N THR A 80 -12.62 -9.52 -9.62
CA THR A 80 -11.68 -9.11 -10.67
C THR A 80 -12.39 -8.19 -11.66
N GLU A 81 -11.85 -6.98 -11.86
CA GLU A 81 -12.25 -6.04 -12.93
C GLU A 81 -11.97 -6.60 -14.34
#